data_AF-K2GB38-F1
#
_entry.id   AF-K2GB38-F1
#
_cell.length_a   1.000
_cell.length_b   1.000
_cell.length_c   1.000
_cell.angle_alpha   90.00
_cell.angle_beta   90.00
_cell.angle_gamma   90.00
#
_symmetry.space_group_name_H-M   'P 1'
#
loop_
_entity.id
_entity.type
_entity.pdbx_description
1 polymer ?
#
loop_
_entity_poly.entity_id
_entity_poly.type
_entity_poly.pdbx_seq_one_letter_code
_entity_poly.pdbx_strand_id
1 'polypeptide(L)'
;DFTAVDVSETMGTPMGTAGVCESLSSGDCSVANLTAAFGQKATEASSICNGESNGTSVESGTDYCTGNGTGYQPKTGQSGITPSHDSVSIGLFQVNISAHDIGLGCTKAFNTAYTSTIAKDKTKCWVVNRSLYDSCVTAAKNATTNISAAKSIYSGAGNSWAQWGANKHSGCNFH
;
A
#
# COMPACT_ATOMS: atom_id res chain seq x y z
N ASP A 1 -38.31 -25.01 17.90
CA ASP A 1 -37.74 -23.65 17.93
C ASP A 1 -36.28 -23.66 17.54
N PHE A 2 -35.97 -23.12 16.37
CA PHE A 2 -34.60 -22.80 15.97
C PHE A 2 -34.39 -21.31 16.24
N THR A 3 -33.48 -20.99 17.16
CA THR A 3 -33.07 -19.63 17.46
C THR A 3 -32.17 -19.11 16.33
N ALA A 4 -32.49 -17.92 15.84
CA ALA A 4 -31.67 -17.21 14.87
C ALA A 4 -30.29 -16.92 15.50
N VAL A 5 -29.23 -17.36 14.82
CA VAL A 5 -27.85 -16.94 15.12
C VAL A 5 -27.65 -15.60 14.43
N ASP A 6 -27.50 -14.55 15.23
CA ASP A 6 -27.12 -13.23 14.75
C ASP A 6 -25.65 -13.29 14.27
N VAL A 7 -25.45 -13.17 12.97
CA VAL A 7 -24.13 -13.08 12.36
C VAL A 7 -23.75 -11.61 12.35
N SER A 8 -23.02 -11.20 13.40
CA SER A 8 -22.37 -9.89 13.42
C SER A 8 -21.36 -9.80 12.27
N GLU A 9 -21.69 -9.01 11.25
CA GLU A 9 -20.80 -8.69 10.15
C GLU A 9 -19.53 -8.02 10.70
N THR A 10 -18.44 -8.80 10.75
CA THR A 10 -17.16 -8.30 11.25
C THR A 10 -16.47 -7.50 10.15
N MET A 11 -16.54 -6.18 10.27
CA MET A 11 -15.79 -5.19 9.52
C MET A 11 -14.29 -5.53 9.47
N GLY A 12 -13.64 -5.24 8.34
CA GLY A 12 -12.23 -5.52 8.09
C GLY A 12 -11.30 -5.10 9.22
N THR A 13 -10.30 -5.94 9.48
CA THR A 13 -9.34 -5.84 10.60
C THR A 13 -8.53 -4.53 10.54
N PRO A 14 -8.22 -3.89 11.70
CA PRO A 14 -7.63 -2.56 11.73
C PRO A 14 -6.25 -2.52 11.09
N MET A 15 -6.05 -1.57 10.18
CA MET A 15 -4.76 -1.20 9.60
C MET A 15 -3.81 -0.73 10.73
N GLY A 16 -2.49 -0.97 10.60
CA GLY A 16 -1.51 -0.37 11.53
C GLY A 16 -1.78 1.13 11.68
N THR A 17 -1.57 1.72 12.87
CA THR A 17 -2.15 3.01 13.31
C THR A 17 -2.23 4.03 12.18
N ALA A 18 -3.37 4.03 11.48
CA ALA A 18 -3.60 4.93 10.37
C ALA A 18 -3.52 6.35 10.93
N GLY A 19 -2.84 7.25 10.21
CA GLY A 19 -2.82 8.65 10.64
C GLY A 19 -4.23 9.24 10.56
N VAL A 20 -4.38 10.44 11.10
CA VAL A 20 -5.63 11.19 10.96
C VAL A 20 -5.75 11.75 9.55
N CYS A 21 -6.99 11.88 9.05
CA CYS A 21 -7.30 12.51 7.76
C CYS A 21 -7.18 14.03 7.80
N GLU A 22 -6.06 14.52 8.31
CA GLU A 22 -5.70 15.92 8.41
C GLU A 22 -4.44 16.17 7.57
N SER A 23 -4.41 17.30 6.89
CA SER A 23 -3.24 17.70 6.10
C SER A 23 -2.07 18.03 7.02
N LEU A 24 -0.88 17.60 6.63
CA LEU A 24 0.37 17.94 7.29
C LEU A 24 0.88 19.31 6.82
N SER A 25 1.46 20.06 7.75
CA SER A 25 2.07 21.37 7.46
C SER A 25 3.57 21.27 7.14
N SER A 26 4.21 20.12 7.40
CA SER A 26 5.65 19.90 7.21
C SER A 26 5.95 18.47 6.72
N GLY A 27 7.20 18.23 6.31
CA GLY A 27 7.64 16.96 5.74
C GLY A 27 7.21 16.71 4.31
N ASP A 28 7.55 15.54 3.77
CA ASP A 28 7.31 15.18 2.36
C ASP A 28 5.82 15.17 2.00
N CYS A 29 4.95 14.91 2.98
CA CYS A 29 3.50 14.94 2.81
C CYS A 29 2.84 16.26 3.17
N SER A 30 3.63 17.33 3.35
CA SER A 30 3.06 18.67 3.49
C SER A 30 2.34 19.12 2.22
N VAL A 31 1.31 19.95 2.38
CA VAL A 31 0.60 20.56 1.24
C VAL A 31 1.56 21.27 0.28
N ALA A 32 2.56 21.97 0.82
CA ALA A 32 3.56 22.68 0.02
C ALA A 32 4.34 21.72 -0.90
N ASN A 33 4.83 20.59 -0.37
CA ASN A 33 5.60 19.61 -1.14
C ASN A 33 4.73 18.84 -2.14
N LEU A 34 3.45 18.64 -1.84
CA LEU A 34 2.51 17.93 -2.71
C LEU A 34 1.87 18.83 -3.79
N THR A 35 1.99 20.15 -3.68
CA THR A 35 1.40 21.11 -4.64
C THR A 35 1.91 20.90 -6.07
N ALA A 36 3.20 20.58 -6.24
CA ALA A 36 3.75 20.34 -7.57
C ALA A 36 3.12 19.11 -8.28
N ALA A 37 2.73 18.08 -7.53
CA ALA A 37 2.15 16.86 -8.09
C ALA A 37 0.62 16.91 -8.19
N PHE A 38 -0.05 17.47 -7.16
CA PHE A 38 -1.50 17.40 -7.02
C PHE A 38 -2.22 18.74 -7.23
N GLY A 39 -1.51 19.86 -7.31
CA GLY A 39 -2.10 21.19 -7.55
C GLY A 39 -3.17 21.53 -6.51
N GLN A 40 -4.38 21.85 -6.98
CA GLN A 40 -5.53 22.17 -6.11
C GLN A 40 -5.93 21.02 -5.17
N LYS A 41 -5.51 19.78 -5.48
CA LYS A 41 -5.78 18.58 -4.68
C LYS A 41 -4.70 18.27 -3.64
N ALA A 42 -3.72 19.17 -3.46
CA ALA A 42 -2.61 18.95 -2.53
C ALA A 42 -3.04 18.82 -1.06
N THR A 43 -4.08 19.54 -0.63
CA THR A 43 -4.63 19.38 0.73
C THR A 43 -5.20 17.98 0.94
N GLU A 44 -6.00 17.48 -0.02
CA GLU A 44 -6.54 16.12 0.01
C GLU A 44 -5.43 15.07 -0.04
N ALA A 45 -4.44 15.26 -0.92
CA ALA A 45 -3.29 14.38 -1.02
C ALA A 45 -2.48 14.32 0.29
N SER A 46 -2.33 15.44 0.97
CA SER A 46 -1.66 15.53 2.27
C SER A 46 -2.42 14.72 3.33
N SER A 47 -3.74 14.89 3.41
CA SER A 47 -4.60 14.10 4.30
C SER A 47 -4.54 12.59 4.00
N ILE A 48 -4.52 12.20 2.73
CA ILE A 48 -4.41 10.79 2.33
C ILE A 48 -3.05 10.23 2.73
N CYS A 49 -1.94 10.91 2.41
CA CYS A 49 -0.63 10.44 2.85
C CYS A 49 -0.52 10.32 4.37
N ASN A 50 -1.06 11.31 5.11
CA ASN A 50 -1.09 11.25 6.56
C ASN A 50 -1.90 10.03 7.03
N GLY A 51 -3.09 9.82 6.47
CA GLY A 51 -3.93 8.67 6.79
C GLY A 51 -3.27 7.32 6.51
N GLU A 52 -2.52 7.20 5.42
CA GLU A 52 -1.87 5.95 5.02
C GLU A 52 -0.60 5.63 5.83
N SER A 53 0.22 6.63 6.14
CA SER A 53 1.57 6.39 6.67
C SER A 53 2.02 7.34 7.78
N ASN A 54 1.13 8.21 8.25
CA ASN A 54 1.45 9.32 9.15
C ASN A 54 2.60 10.19 8.59
N GLY A 55 2.63 10.39 7.28
CA GLY A 55 3.67 11.14 6.57
C GLY A 55 5.06 10.48 6.56
N THR A 56 5.16 9.20 6.91
CA THR A 56 6.44 8.49 7.05
C THR A 56 6.63 7.45 5.96
N SER A 57 7.78 7.45 5.28
CA SER A 57 8.03 6.49 4.21
C SER A 57 8.43 5.11 4.74
N VAL A 58 7.45 4.22 4.94
CA VAL A 58 7.62 2.90 5.57
C VAL A 58 6.97 1.77 4.77
N GLU A 59 7.34 0.53 5.07
CA GLU A 59 6.63 -0.65 4.57
C GLU A 59 5.39 -0.91 5.44
N SER A 60 4.30 -1.37 4.82
CA SER A 60 3.13 -1.83 5.56
C SER A 60 3.46 -3.06 6.40
N GLY A 61 3.01 -3.06 7.65
CA GLY A 61 3.03 -4.23 8.52
C GLY A 61 1.87 -5.20 8.30
N THR A 62 0.87 -4.82 7.50
CA THR A 62 -0.38 -5.60 7.33
C THR A 62 -0.60 -6.07 5.91
N ASP A 63 -0.10 -5.35 4.91
CA ASP A 63 -0.19 -5.72 3.50
C ASP A 63 1.08 -6.41 3.06
N TYR A 64 1.08 -7.73 3.12
CA TYR A 64 2.25 -8.53 2.80
C TYR A 64 1.89 -9.87 2.20
N CYS A 65 2.79 -10.35 1.34
CA CYS A 65 2.77 -11.67 0.75
C CYS A 65 3.57 -12.64 1.63
N THR A 66 3.04 -13.84 1.88
CA THR A 66 3.67 -14.85 2.76
C THR A 66 4.09 -16.14 2.07
N GLY A 67 3.82 -16.27 0.78
CA GLY A 67 3.72 -17.56 0.13
C GLY A 67 4.97 -18.45 0.21
N ASN A 68 4.69 -19.73 0.03
CA ASN A 68 5.63 -20.86 -0.03
C ASN A 68 5.51 -21.59 -1.39
N GLY A 69 4.96 -20.92 -2.40
CA GLY A 69 4.68 -21.50 -3.72
C GLY A 69 5.93 -21.88 -4.51
N THR A 70 5.74 -22.70 -5.55
CA THR A 70 6.82 -23.03 -6.49
C THR A 70 7.33 -21.74 -7.15
N GLY A 71 8.64 -21.48 -7.03
CA GLY A 71 9.26 -20.25 -7.52
C GLY A 71 9.36 -19.12 -6.50
N TYR A 72 8.94 -19.33 -5.25
CA TYR A 72 9.27 -18.43 -4.15
C TYR A 72 10.77 -18.27 -4.01
N GLN A 73 11.23 -17.02 -3.96
CA GLN A 73 12.64 -16.68 -3.68
C GLN A 73 12.78 -16.14 -2.24
N PRO A 74 13.38 -16.91 -1.32
CA PRO A 74 13.58 -16.47 0.06
C PRO A 74 14.52 -15.27 0.15
N LYS A 75 14.39 -14.49 1.22
CA LYS A 75 15.38 -13.43 1.52
C LYS A 75 16.74 -14.08 1.76
N THR A 76 17.80 -13.44 1.26
CA THR A 76 19.18 -13.88 1.47
C THR A 76 19.46 -14.07 2.96
N GLY A 77 19.97 -15.23 3.35
CA GLY A 77 20.29 -15.54 4.75
C GLY A 77 19.15 -16.21 5.55
N GLN A 78 17.95 -16.38 4.99
CA GLN A 78 16.95 -17.29 5.56
C GLN A 78 17.21 -18.72 5.09
N SER A 79 17.65 -19.58 6.02
CA SER A 79 17.73 -21.02 5.78
C SER A 79 16.36 -21.65 6.00
N GLY A 80 15.76 -22.20 4.95
CA GLY A 80 14.45 -22.85 4.96
C GLY A 80 13.33 -22.03 4.31
N ILE A 81 12.17 -22.65 4.09
CA ILE A 81 10.94 -21.95 3.65
C ILE A 81 10.30 -21.32 4.88
N THR A 82 10.93 -20.30 5.45
CA THR A 82 10.22 -19.42 6.36
C THR A 82 9.34 -18.52 5.49
N PRO A 83 8.03 -18.43 5.74
CA PRO A 83 7.17 -17.46 5.06
C PRO A 83 7.83 -16.08 5.14
N SER A 84 8.18 -15.50 3.99
CA SER A 84 8.62 -14.11 4.00
C SER A 84 7.47 -13.23 4.45
N HIS A 85 7.82 -12.09 5.02
CA HIS A 85 6.87 -11.01 5.25
C HIS A 85 7.23 -9.91 4.26
N ASP A 86 6.89 -10.14 2.99
CA ASP A 86 7.20 -9.21 1.91
C ASP A 86 6.07 -8.21 1.77
N SER A 87 6.29 -7.01 2.30
CA SER A 87 5.31 -5.93 2.21
C SER A 87 5.04 -5.58 0.75
N VAL A 88 3.78 -5.33 0.42
CA VAL A 88 3.36 -4.90 -0.92
C VAL A 88 2.98 -3.43 -0.97
N SER A 89 2.57 -2.85 0.16
CA SER A 89 2.21 -1.44 0.28
C SER A 89 3.39 -0.69 0.89
N ILE A 90 3.97 0.25 0.14
CA ILE A 90 5.27 0.87 0.49
C ILE A 90 5.18 2.40 0.41
N GLY A 91 5.86 3.06 1.33
CA GLY A 91 6.17 4.49 1.33
C GLY A 91 5.02 5.39 1.79
N LEU A 92 5.12 6.67 1.45
CA LEU A 92 4.25 7.74 1.94
C LEU A 92 2.75 7.50 1.68
N PHE A 93 2.41 7.07 0.47
CA PHE A 93 1.03 6.80 0.06
C PHE A 93 0.67 5.31 0.12
N GLN A 94 1.50 4.49 0.77
CA GLN A 94 1.33 3.03 0.87
C GLN A 94 1.01 2.39 -0.49
N VAL A 95 1.79 2.75 -1.53
CA VAL A 95 1.57 2.29 -2.90
C VAL A 95 1.75 0.78 -2.97
N ASN A 96 0.72 0.08 -3.46
CA ASN A 96 0.76 -1.36 -3.69
C ASN A 96 1.61 -1.70 -4.93
N ILE A 97 2.89 -2.01 -4.73
CA ILE A 97 3.87 -2.29 -5.81
C ILE A 97 3.65 -3.62 -6.53
N SER A 98 2.79 -4.48 -6.01
CA SER A 98 2.38 -5.72 -6.70
C SER A 98 1.27 -5.48 -7.72
N ALA A 99 0.50 -4.40 -7.57
CA ALA A 99 -0.61 -4.04 -8.44
C ALA A 99 -0.27 -2.85 -9.37
N HIS A 100 0.64 -1.97 -8.95
CA HIS A 100 1.00 -0.76 -9.68
C HIS A 100 2.49 -0.72 -9.98
N ASP A 101 2.83 -0.37 -11.22
CA ASP A 101 4.22 -0.11 -11.59
C ASP A 101 4.61 1.33 -11.26
N ILE A 102 5.80 1.50 -10.71
CA ILE A 102 6.42 2.78 -10.36
C ILE A 102 7.55 3.15 -11.35
N GLY A 103 7.62 2.46 -12.50
CA GLY A 103 8.61 2.67 -13.56
C GLY A 103 9.75 1.66 -13.59
N LEU A 104 9.68 0.59 -12.80
CA LEU A 104 10.70 -0.47 -12.72
C LEU A 104 10.19 -1.84 -13.16
N GLY A 105 8.90 -1.97 -13.49
CA GLY A 105 8.24 -3.24 -13.75
C GLY A 105 7.90 -4.02 -12.48
N CYS A 106 7.59 -3.33 -11.37
CA CYS A 106 7.47 -3.95 -10.04
C CYS A 106 6.44 -5.07 -9.94
N THR A 107 5.38 -5.03 -10.75
CA THR A 107 4.37 -6.09 -10.83
C THR A 107 4.96 -7.44 -11.23
N LYS A 108 6.08 -7.46 -11.97
CA LYS A 108 6.81 -8.67 -12.37
C LYS A 108 7.64 -9.29 -11.24
N ALA A 109 7.76 -8.61 -10.09
CA ALA A 109 8.45 -9.16 -8.92
C ALA A 109 7.60 -10.18 -8.15
N PHE A 110 6.29 -10.21 -8.41
CA PHE A 110 5.32 -11.05 -7.72
C PHE A 110 4.71 -12.10 -8.65
N ASN A 111 4.25 -13.21 -8.09
CA ASN A 111 3.47 -14.19 -8.86
C ASN A 111 2.07 -13.67 -9.22
N THR A 112 1.51 -12.77 -8.39
CA THR A 112 0.19 -12.18 -8.57
C THR A 112 0.11 -10.84 -7.85
N ALA A 113 -0.82 -9.98 -8.26
CA ALA A 113 -1.13 -8.75 -7.55
C ALA A 113 -1.85 -9.04 -6.23
N TYR A 114 -1.44 -8.36 -5.18
CA TYR A 114 -2.13 -8.38 -3.89
C TYR A 114 -3.41 -7.55 -3.97
N THR A 115 -4.54 -8.18 -3.65
CA THR A 115 -5.89 -7.62 -3.69
C THR A 115 -6.64 -7.97 -2.40
N SER A 116 -7.85 -7.45 -2.22
CA SER A 116 -8.71 -7.82 -1.08
C SER A 116 -9.01 -9.32 -1.02
N THR A 117 -9.01 -10.02 -2.17
CA THR A 117 -9.14 -11.48 -2.23
C THR A 117 -7.88 -12.18 -1.72
N ILE A 118 -6.70 -11.70 -2.11
CA ILE A 118 -5.41 -12.25 -1.64
C ILE A 118 -5.18 -11.93 -0.16
N ALA A 119 -5.65 -10.79 0.34
CA ALA A 119 -5.54 -10.43 1.75
C ALA A 119 -6.20 -11.47 2.69
N LYS A 120 -7.22 -12.20 2.21
CA LYS A 120 -7.89 -13.29 2.95
C LYS A 120 -7.05 -14.57 3.01
N ASP A 121 -6.10 -14.73 2.10
CA ASP A 121 -5.23 -15.90 1.97
C ASP A 121 -3.88 -15.50 1.37
N LYS A 122 -3.03 -14.92 2.23
CA LYS A 122 -1.73 -14.33 1.85
C LYS A 122 -0.74 -15.34 1.29
N THR A 123 -1.00 -16.63 1.45
CA THR A 123 -0.16 -17.72 0.92
C THR A 123 -0.18 -17.78 -0.61
N LYS A 124 -1.21 -17.20 -1.23
CA LYS A 124 -1.38 -17.13 -2.69
C LYS A 124 -0.53 -16.06 -3.36
N CYS A 125 0.12 -15.19 -2.59
CA CYS A 125 1.07 -14.22 -3.11
C CYS A 125 2.47 -14.48 -2.56
N TRP A 126 3.47 -14.37 -3.43
CA TRP A 126 4.89 -14.43 -3.08
C TRP A 126 5.75 -13.68 -4.11
N VAL A 127 6.95 -13.31 -3.68
CA VAL A 127 7.97 -12.73 -4.54
C VAL A 127 8.63 -13.82 -5.39
N VAL A 128 8.61 -13.65 -6.71
CA VAL A 128 9.25 -14.54 -7.70
C VAL A 128 10.56 -13.98 -8.25
N ASN A 129 10.80 -12.68 -8.07
CA ASN A 129 12.07 -12.03 -8.41
C ASN A 129 12.51 -11.11 -7.26
N ARG A 130 13.38 -11.63 -6.39
CA ARG A 130 13.83 -10.94 -5.18
C ARG A 130 14.58 -9.64 -5.47
N SER A 131 15.51 -9.69 -6.42
CA SER A 131 16.33 -8.51 -6.76
C SER A 131 15.47 -7.35 -7.29
N LEU A 132 14.45 -7.66 -8.10
CA LEU A 132 13.51 -6.65 -8.58
C LEU A 132 12.63 -6.13 -7.44
N TYR A 133 12.12 -7.01 -6.59
CA TYR A 133 11.36 -6.62 -5.40
C TYR A 133 12.14 -5.65 -4.51
N ASP A 134 13.38 -5.97 -4.15
CA ASP A 134 14.21 -5.12 -3.28
C ASP A 134 14.48 -3.74 -3.92
N SER A 135 14.68 -3.72 -5.24
CA SER A 135 14.82 -2.47 -6.00
C SER A 135 13.53 -1.64 -5.97
N CYS A 136 12.39 -2.29 -6.13
CA CYS A 136 11.07 -1.67 -6.07
C CYS A 136 10.73 -1.14 -4.68
N VAL A 137 11.04 -1.87 -3.61
CA VAL A 137 10.86 -1.40 -2.23
C VAL A 137 11.73 -0.16 -1.98
N THR A 138 12.99 -0.20 -2.40
CA THR A 138 13.92 0.94 -2.25
C THR A 138 13.41 2.17 -2.99
N ALA A 139 12.99 2.00 -4.25
CA ALA A 139 12.43 3.08 -5.05
C ALA A 139 11.09 3.59 -4.48
N ALA A 140 10.20 2.71 -4.03
CA ALA A 140 8.93 3.10 -3.45
C ALA A 140 9.07 3.79 -2.08
N LYS A 141 10.16 3.59 -1.34
CA LYS A 141 10.49 4.37 -0.14
C LYS A 141 11.01 5.77 -0.45
N ASN A 142 11.49 6.03 -1.65
CA ASN A 142 11.89 7.37 -2.05
C ASN A 142 10.64 8.26 -2.23
N ALA A 143 10.61 9.40 -1.53
CA ALA A 143 9.46 10.30 -1.51
C ALA A 143 9.02 10.75 -2.92
N THR A 144 9.96 11.20 -3.75
CA THR A 144 9.66 11.67 -5.11
C THR A 144 9.05 10.57 -5.98
N THR A 145 9.61 9.37 -5.92
CA THR A 145 9.09 8.21 -6.68
C THR A 145 7.71 7.80 -6.18
N ASN A 146 7.51 7.75 -4.85
CA ASN A 146 6.25 7.38 -4.23
C ASN A 146 5.13 8.38 -4.58
N ILE A 147 5.42 9.69 -4.47
CA ILE A 147 4.49 10.78 -4.81
C ILE A 147 4.12 10.72 -6.30
N SER A 148 5.11 10.48 -7.16
CA SER A 148 4.87 10.36 -8.61
C SER A 148 3.97 9.17 -8.92
N ALA A 149 4.23 8.00 -8.32
CA ALA A 149 3.38 6.82 -8.45
C ALA A 149 1.96 7.07 -7.94
N ALA A 150 1.80 7.70 -6.77
CA ALA A 150 0.49 8.06 -6.23
C ALA A 150 -0.27 8.99 -7.16
N LYS A 151 0.39 9.98 -7.77
CA LYS A 151 -0.22 10.86 -8.77
C LYS A 151 -0.66 10.09 -10.02
N SER A 152 0.14 9.16 -10.51
CA SER A 152 -0.22 8.29 -11.63
C SER A 152 -1.45 7.44 -11.31
N ILE A 153 -1.53 6.83 -10.12
CA ILE A 153 -2.69 6.04 -9.69
C ILE A 153 -3.94 6.93 -9.59
N TYR A 154 -3.82 8.10 -8.97
CA TYR A 154 -4.92 9.05 -8.80
C TYR A 154 -5.50 9.49 -10.14
N SER A 155 -4.63 9.91 -11.06
CA SER A 155 -5.04 10.33 -12.41
C SER A 155 -5.60 9.18 -13.24
N GLY A 156 -4.99 7.98 -13.17
CA GLY A 156 -5.48 6.78 -13.84
C GLY A 156 -6.86 6.32 -13.32
N ALA A 157 -7.20 6.65 -12.07
CA ALA A 157 -8.52 6.43 -11.49
C ALA A 157 -9.52 7.56 -11.78
N GLY A 158 -9.23 8.44 -12.75
CA GLY A 158 -10.12 9.56 -13.10
C GLY A 158 -10.06 10.72 -12.10
N ASN A 159 -8.92 10.93 -11.45
CA ASN A 159 -8.73 11.91 -10.37
C ASN A 159 -9.56 11.59 -9.12
N SER A 160 -9.59 10.32 -8.71
CA SER A 160 -10.33 9.85 -7.54
C SER A 160 -9.43 9.19 -6.50
N TRP A 161 -9.77 9.39 -5.22
CA TRP A 161 -9.10 8.80 -4.06
C TRP A 161 -9.62 7.40 -3.69
N ALA A 162 -10.47 6.79 -4.52
CA ALA A 162 -11.12 5.50 -4.24
C ALA A 162 -10.15 4.31 -4.06
N GLN A 163 -8.90 4.45 -4.52
CA GLN A 163 -7.85 3.43 -4.41
C GLN A 163 -7.19 3.38 -3.03
N TRP A 164 -7.36 4.42 -2.20
CA TRP A 164 -6.70 4.53 -0.91
C TRP A 164 -7.61 4.08 0.23
N GLY A 165 -7.06 3.23 1.11
CA GLY A 165 -7.75 2.73 2.29
C GLY A 165 -8.09 3.85 3.25
N ALA A 166 -7.18 4.81 3.43
CA ALA A 166 -7.38 6.01 4.24
C ALA A 166 -8.59 6.83 3.79
N ASN A 167 -8.93 6.82 2.49
CA ASN A 167 -10.09 7.56 2.00
C ASN A 167 -11.41 7.06 2.60
N LYS A 168 -11.49 5.74 2.84
CA LYS A 168 -12.68 5.07 3.38
C LYS A 168 -12.63 4.89 4.89
N HIS A 169 -11.47 4.49 5.41
CA HIS A 169 -11.34 3.99 6.77
C HIS A 169 -10.82 5.04 7.75
N SER A 170 -10.03 6.01 7.28
CA SER A 170 -9.50 7.10 8.12
C SER A 170 -10.40 8.35 8.12
N GLY A 171 -11.54 8.30 7.43
CA GLY A 171 -12.56 9.34 7.46
C GLY A 171 -12.33 10.53 6.52
N CYS A 172 -11.40 10.44 5.57
CA CYS A 172 -11.13 11.50 4.60
C CYS A 172 -12.35 11.76 3.68
N ASN A 173 -13.00 10.70 3.18
CA ASN A 173 -14.25 10.76 2.41
C ASN A 173 -14.22 11.74 1.22
N PHE A 174 -13.08 11.86 0.53
CA PHE A 174 -12.97 12.69 -0.66
C PHE A 174 -13.56 11.96 -1.88
N HIS A 175 -14.19 12.74 -2.77
CA HIS A 175 -14.83 12.27 -4.01
C HIS A 175 -13.92 12.51 -5.22
#